data_AF-A0A537T2Q1-F1
#
_entry.id   AF-A0A537T2Q1-F1
#
_cell.length_a   1.000
_cell.length_b   1.000
_cell.length_c   1.000
_cell.angle_alpha   90.00
_cell.angle_beta   90.00
_cell.angle_gamma   90.00
#
_symmetry.space_group_name_H-M   'P 1'
#
loop_
_entity.id
_entity.type
_entity.pdbx_description
1 polymer ?
#
loop_
_entity_poly.entity_id
_entity_poly.type
_entity_poly.pdbx_seq_one_letter_code
_entity_poly.pdbx_strand_id
1 'polypeptide(L)'
;QGARHDLVDAVFALEGQDDLVLIVRRVDALGKFLETDDGSNLLIGYRRAANILRDEEKKDRTTYSGAPNHELMRDPIEQHLWRTIQSTAADANHHVAREDFESAMETLSTLRNAVDDFFASVTVNVEDKQLRENRLKLLNEIREATRTVADFSRIEG
;
A
#
# COMPACT_ATOMS: atom_id res chain seq x y z
N GLN A 1 -20.03 8.05 -13.18
CA GLN A 1 -19.99 8.18 -11.71
C GLN A 1 -20.02 6.77 -11.15
N GLY A 2 -18.82 6.22 -10.90
CA GLY A 2 -18.58 4.81 -10.62
C GLY A 2 -17.91 4.55 -9.27
N ALA A 3 -17.95 5.51 -8.33
CA ALA A 3 -17.22 5.50 -7.05
C ALA A 3 -17.58 4.36 -6.06
N ARG A 4 -18.40 3.40 -6.48
CA ARG A 4 -18.59 2.12 -5.78
C ARG A 4 -18.18 0.91 -6.60
N HIS A 5 -18.21 1.02 -7.93
CA HIS A 5 -17.81 -0.06 -8.83
C HIS A 5 -16.30 -0.29 -8.77
N ASP A 6 -15.54 0.77 -8.59
CA ASP A 6 -14.09 0.75 -8.38
C ASP A 6 -13.69 0.01 -7.09
N LEU A 7 -14.45 0.13 -6.00
CA LEU A 7 -14.23 -0.65 -4.77
C LEU A 7 -14.50 -2.14 -4.98
N VAL A 8 -15.54 -2.45 -5.74
CA VAL A 8 -15.85 -3.82 -6.16
C VAL A 8 -14.69 -4.36 -7.00
N ASP A 9 -14.24 -3.62 -8.01
CA ASP A 9 -13.09 -4.00 -8.86
C ASP A 9 -11.80 -4.17 -8.06
N ALA A 10 -11.54 -3.30 -7.08
CA ALA A 10 -10.37 -3.35 -6.21
C ALA A 10 -10.35 -4.64 -5.35
N VAL A 11 -11.51 -5.06 -4.86
CA VAL A 11 -11.64 -6.31 -4.09
C VAL A 11 -11.55 -7.52 -5.02
N PHE A 12 -12.28 -7.53 -6.15
CA PHE A 12 -12.29 -8.63 -7.12
C PHE A 12 -10.95 -8.86 -7.81
N ALA A 13 -10.08 -7.86 -7.89
CA ALA A 13 -8.74 -7.99 -8.45
C ALA A 13 -7.82 -8.89 -7.60
N LEU A 14 -8.21 -9.25 -6.37
CA LEU A 14 -7.48 -10.21 -5.55
C LEU A 14 -7.82 -11.65 -5.96
N GLU A 15 -6.82 -12.53 -6.03
CA GLU A 15 -7.02 -13.93 -6.42
C GLU A 15 -7.83 -14.72 -5.37
N GLY A 16 -8.65 -15.68 -5.82
CA GLY A 16 -9.32 -16.66 -4.95
C GLY A 16 -10.59 -16.20 -4.24
N GLN A 17 -11.29 -15.17 -4.75
CA GLN A 17 -12.54 -14.70 -4.15
C GLN A 17 -13.78 -15.40 -4.74
N ASP A 18 -14.14 -16.55 -4.16
CA ASP A 18 -15.31 -17.34 -4.61
C ASP A 18 -16.57 -17.12 -3.75
N ASP A 19 -16.46 -16.38 -2.65
CA ASP A 19 -17.58 -16.09 -1.75
C ASP A 19 -18.08 -14.65 -1.89
N LEU A 20 -19.26 -14.50 -2.51
CA LEU A 20 -19.92 -13.21 -2.72
C LEU A 20 -20.27 -12.48 -1.42
N VAL A 21 -20.55 -13.20 -0.32
CA VAL A 21 -20.85 -12.57 0.98
C VAL A 21 -19.59 -11.94 1.55
N LEU A 22 -18.46 -12.63 1.46
CA LEU A 22 -17.16 -12.10 1.90
C LEU A 22 -16.73 -10.89 1.06
N ILE A 23 -16.95 -10.94 -0.26
CA ILE A 23 -16.71 -9.80 -1.15
C ILE A 23 -17.51 -8.58 -0.69
N VAL A 24 -18.82 -8.72 -0.47
CA VAL A 24 -19.68 -7.60 -0.03
C VAL A 24 -19.21 -7.04 1.31
N ARG A 25 -18.87 -7.90 2.28
CA ARG A 25 -18.32 -7.46 3.58
C ARG A 25 -17.00 -6.69 3.42
N ARG A 26 -16.12 -7.15 2.54
CA ARG A 26 -14.82 -6.50 2.29
C ARG A 26 -14.99 -5.17 1.57
N VAL A 27 -15.88 -5.09 0.58
CA VAL A 27 -16.22 -3.84 -0.11
C VAL A 27 -16.84 -2.82 0.85
N ASP A 28 -17.74 -3.24 1.73
CA ASP A 28 -18.34 -2.36 2.74
C ASP A 28 -17.28 -1.83 3.72
N ALA A 29 -16.40 -2.70 4.24
CA ALA A 29 -15.29 -2.31 5.10
C ALA A 29 -14.32 -1.35 4.39
N LEU A 30 -13.99 -1.61 3.13
CA LEU A 30 -13.14 -0.72 2.31
C LEU A 30 -13.81 0.65 2.10
N GLY A 31 -15.11 0.67 1.81
CA GLY A 31 -15.87 1.91 1.64
C GLY A 31 -15.84 2.76 2.91
N LYS A 32 -16.19 2.18 4.07
CA LYS A 32 -16.12 2.86 5.37
C LYS A 32 -14.72 3.38 5.67
N PHE A 33 -13.69 2.58 5.38
CA PHE A 33 -12.31 2.98 5.57
C PHE A 33 -11.94 4.22 4.75
N LEU A 34 -12.29 4.25 3.46
CA LEU A 34 -11.98 5.38 2.58
C LEU A 34 -12.79 6.65 2.89
N GLU A 35 -13.92 6.51 3.58
CA GLU A 35 -14.67 7.64 4.14
C GLU A 35 -13.97 8.29 5.34
N THR A 36 -12.98 7.62 5.94
CA THR A 36 -12.16 8.21 7.01
C THR A 36 -11.05 9.09 6.47
N ASP A 37 -10.60 10.05 7.29
CA ASP A 37 -9.41 10.85 6.99
C ASP A 37 -8.17 9.97 6.84
N ASP A 38 -8.05 8.91 7.64
CA ASP A 38 -6.87 8.05 7.57
C ASP A 38 -6.83 7.22 6.29
N GLY A 39 -7.96 6.65 5.87
CA GLY A 39 -8.03 5.85 4.66
C GLY A 39 -7.92 6.65 3.38
N SER A 40 -8.57 7.82 3.32
CA SER A 40 -8.41 8.74 2.18
C SER A 40 -6.97 9.23 2.02
N ASN A 41 -6.29 9.59 3.12
CA ASN A 41 -4.89 10.00 3.09
C ASN A 41 -3.95 8.84 2.74
N LEU A 42 -4.21 7.62 3.24
CA LEU A 42 -3.42 6.46 2.86
C LEU A 42 -3.53 6.17 1.36
N LEU A 43 -4.73 6.31 0.76
CA LEU A 43 -4.93 6.14 -0.67
C LEU A 43 -4.11 7.18 -1.48
N ILE A 44 -4.04 8.42 -1.00
CA ILE A 44 -3.20 9.47 -1.61
C ILE A 44 -1.71 9.06 -1.55
N GLY A 45 -1.23 8.63 -0.38
CA GLY A 45 0.14 8.14 -0.20
C GLY A 45 0.48 6.95 -1.10
N TYR A 46 -0.42 5.97 -1.19
CA TYR A 46 -0.32 4.83 -2.11
C TYR A 46 -0.20 5.28 -3.56
N ARG A 47 -1.05 6.20 -4.03
CA ARG A 47 -1.01 6.68 -5.42
C ARG A 47 0.28 7.39 -5.74
N ARG A 48 0.82 8.16 -4.80
CA ARG A 48 2.15 8.77 -4.96
C ARG A 48 3.22 7.71 -5.13
N ALA A 49 3.24 6.67 -4.29
CA ALA A 49 4.17 5.55 -4.41
C ALA A 49 4.02 4.83 -5.77
N ALA A 50 2.79 4.50 -6.16
CA ALA A 50 2.48 3.80 -7.40
C ALA A 50 2.89 4.61 -8.65
N ASN A 51 2.65 5.93 -8.65
CA ASN A 51 3.03 6.79 -9.77
C ASN A 51 4.55 6.93 -9.92
N ILE A 52 5.27 7.14 -8.81
CA ILE A 52 6.75 7.20 -8.82
C ILE A 52 7.32 5.89 -9.34
N LEU A 53 6.83 4.76 -8.82
CA LEU A 53 7.25 3.44 -9.28
C LEU A 53 7.00 3.25 -10.77
N ARG A 54 5.77 3.49 -11.24
CA ARG A 54 5.43 3.32 -12.65
C ARG A 54 6.31 4.15 -13.58
N ASP A 55 6.61 5.39 -13.18
CA ASP A 55 7.43 6.29 -13.99
C ASP A 55 8.90 5.84 -14.03
N GLU A 56 9.47 5.42 -12.90
CA GLU A 56 10.85 4.91 -12.84
C GLU A 56 10.99 3.51 -13.48
N GLU A 57 10.03 2.61 -13.29
CA GLU A 57 9.99 1.28 -13.95
C GLU A 57 9.95 1.43 -15.47
N LYS A 58 9.12 2.35 -15.98
CA LYS A 58 9.04 2.66 -17.42
C LYS A 58 10.36 3.23 -17.95
N LYS A 59 10.98 4.15 -17.21
CA LYS A 59 12.24 4.80 -17.57
C LYS A 59 13.39 3.81 -17.62
N ASP A 60 13.48 2.94 -16.63
CA ASP A 60 14.59 1.99 -16.48
C ASP A 60 14.33 0.65 -17.18
N ARG A 61 13.09 0.43 -17.66
CA ARG A 61 12.64 -0.82 -18.29
C ARG A 61 12.86 -2.04 -17.39
N THR A 62 12.62 -1.86 -16.10
CA THR A 62 12.73 -2.88 -15.05
C THR A 62 11.57 -2.77 -14.09
N THR A 63 11.35 -3.80 -13.26
CA THR A 63 10.46 -3.72 -12.10
C THR A 63 11.27 -3.57 -10.83
N TYR A 64 10.72 -2.87 -9.84
CA TYR A 64 11.33 -2.72 -8.51
C TYR A 64 10.67 -3.65 -7.50
N SER A 65 10.63 -4.93 -7.86
CA SER A 65 10.06 -6.00 -7.03
C SER A 65 11.08 -6.57 -6.03
N GLY A 66 10.56 -7.23 -5.00
CA GLY A 66 11.36 -7.86 -3.94
C GLY A 66 11.67 -6.94 -2.77
N ALA A 67 12.14 -7.54 -1.69
CA ALA A 67 12.34 -6.84 -0.41
C ALA A 67 13.49 -5.80 -0.49
N PRO A 68 13.33 -4.63 0.15
CA PRO A 68 14.42 -3.68 0.33
C PRO A 68 15.52 -4.29 1.21
N ASN A 69 16.77 -3.89 0.97
CA ASN A 69 17.90 -4.21 1.81
C ASN A 69 18.00 -3.19 2.98
N HIS A 70 17.82 -3.68 4.20
CA HIS A 70 17.95 -2.89 5.42
C HIS A 70 19.33 -2.22 5.58
N GLU A 71 20.42 -2.86 5.12
CA GLU A 71 21.77 -2.31 5.21
C GLU A 71 21.99 -1.07 4.34
N LEU A 72 21.13 -0.88 3.33
CA LEU A 72 21.17 0.28 2.44
C LEU A 72 20.27 1.43 2.94
N MET A 73 19.51 1.23 4.04
CA MET A 73 18.64 2.27 4.59
C MET A 73 19.46 3.30 5.37
N ARG A 74 19.50 4.54 4.88
CA ARG A 74 20.33 5.61 5.47
C ARG A 74 19.57 6.48 6.45
N ASP A 75 18.28 6.65 6.22
CA ASP A 75 17.44 7.53 7.04
C ASP A 75 16.67 6.70 8.08
N PRO A 76 16.62 7.11 9.36
CA PRO A 76 15.75 6.48 10.35
C PRO A 76 14.28 6.39 9.92
N ILE A 77 13.81 7.30 9.07
CA ILE A 77 12.45 7.32 8.52
C ILE A 77 12.23 6.16 7.54
N GLU A 78 13.23 5.78 6.74
CA GLU A 78 13.15 4.60 5.87
C GLU A 78 12.96 3.33 6.70
N GLN A 79 13.73 3.21 7.78
CA GLN A 79 13.64 2.06 8.67
C GLN A 79 12.33 2.03 9.45
N HIS A 80 11.83 3.21 9.85
CA HIS A 80 10.52 3.31 10.50
C HIS A 80 9.42 2.85 9.54
N LEU A 81 9.36 3.39 8.32
CA LEU A 81 8.40 2.97 7.30
C LEU A 81 8.47 1.47 7.05
N TRP A 82 9.68 0.92 6.85
CA TRP A 82 9.85 -0.51 6.62
C TRP A 82 9.29 -1.35 7.76
N ARG A 83 9.64 -1.04 9.03
CA ARG A 83 9.12 -1.79 10.18
C ARG A 83 7.60 -1.69 10.28
N THR A 84 7.04 -0.50 10.07
CA THR A 84 5.59 -0.28 10.11
C THR A 84 4.89 -1.10 9.01
N ILE A 85 5.44 -1.14 7.78
CA ILE A 85 4.89 -2.00 6.71
C ILE A 85 4.91 -3.47 7.13
N GLN A 86 6.04 -3.97 7.65
CA GLN A 86 6.15 -5.37 8.05
C GLN A 86 5.14 -5.75 9.13
N SER A 87 4.98 -4.93 10.17
CA SER A 87 4.02 -5.20 11.24
C SER A 87 2.58 -5.11 10.74
N THR A 88 2.25 -4.04 10.02
CA THR A 88 0.89 -3.80 9.54
C THR A 88 0.44 -4.85 8.54
N ALA A 89 1.32 -5.28 7.63
CA ALA A 89 0.99 -6.34 6.68
C ALA A 89 0.74 -7.68 7.40
N ALA A 90 1.53 -8.01 8.43
CA ALA A 90 1.33 -9.23 9.21
C ALA A 90 -0.01 -9.21 9.97
N ASP A 91 -0.31 -8.10 10.65
CA ASP A 91 -1.54 -7.94 11.43
C ASP A 91 -2.78 -7.88 10.52
N ALA A 92 -2.72 -7.15 9.41
CA ALA A 92 -3.80 -7.10 8.42
C ALA A 92 -4.10 -8.50 7.83
N ASN A 93 -3.06 -9.29 7.52
CA ASN A 93 -3.24 -10.67 7.07
C ASN A 93 -3.92 -11.54 8.14
N HIS A 94 -3.58 -11.35 9.42
CA HIS A 94 -4.23 -12.07 10.52
C HIS A 94 -5.74 -11.76 10.60
N HIS A 95 -6.11 -10.49 10.48
CA HIS A 95 -7.51 -10.06 10.45
C HIS A 95 -8.25 -10.57 9.20
N VAL A 96 -7.64 -10.47 8.02
CA VAL A 96 -8.22 -11.01 6.76
C VAL A 96 -8.47 -12.51 6.85
N ALA A 97 -7.54 -13.29 7.42
CA ALA A 97 -7.69 -14.73 7.61
C ALA A 97 -8.85 -15.12 8.54
N ARG A 98 -9.33 -14.18 9.36
CA ARG A 98 -10.47 -14.33 10.27
C ARG A 98 -11.73 -13.63 9.75
N GLU A 99 -11.71 -13.18 8.49
CA GLU A 99 -12.78 -12.44 7.83
C GLU A 99 -13.16 -11.14 8.56
N ASP A 100 -12.19 -10.56 9.27
CA ASP A 100 -12.32 -9.34 10.04
C ASP A 100 -11.77 -8.16 9.23
N PHE A 101 -12.52 -7.78 8.18
CA PHE A 101 -12.04 -6.77 7.23
C PHE A 101 -12.00 -5.36 7.83
N GLU A 102 -12.85 -5.04 8.81
CA GLU A 102 -12.83 -3.72 9.46
C GLU A 102 -11.52 -3.52 10.23
N SER A 103 -11.12 -4.47 11.08
CA SER A 103 -9.84 -4.36 11.79
C SER A 103 -8.62 -4.49 10.87
N ALA A 104 -8.73 -5.20 9.73
CA ALA A 104 -7.67 -5.19 8.72
C ALA A 104 -7.44 -3.78 8.14
N MET A 105 -8.53 -3.04 7.84
CA MET A 105 -8.45 -1.66 7.35
C MET A 105 -7.95 -0.70 8.44
N GLU A 106 -8.40 -0.85 9.68
CA GLU A 106 -7.88 -0.07 10.82
C GLU A 106 -6.38 -0.28 11.02
N THR A 107 -5.90 -1.52 10.87
CA THR A 107 -4.47 -1.82 10.93
C THR A 107 -3.73 -1.10 9.79
N LEU A 108 -4.26 -1.14 8.57
CA LEU A 108 -3.65 -0.44 7.42
C LEU A 108 -3.63 1.08 7.58
N SER A 109 -4.61 1.67 8.26
CA SER A 109 -4.66 3.11 8.53
C SER A 109 -3.40 3.61 9.25
N THR A 110 -2.78 2.77 10.09
CA THR A 110 -1.56 3.07 10.82
C THR A 110 -0.34 3.35 9.92
N LEU A 111 -0.38 2.90 8.66
CA LEU A 111 0.67 3.18 7.67
C LEU A 111 0.70 4.64 7.25
N ARG A 112 -0.43 5.34 7.31
CA ARG A 112 -0.58 6.72 6.80
C ARG A 112 0.56 7.61 7.24
N ASN A 113 0.77 7.74 8.56
CA ASN A 113 1.75 8.67 9.11
C ASN A 113 3.18 8.31 8.67
N ALA A 114 3.53 7.02 8.66
CA ALA A 114 4.84 6.57 8.22
C ALA A 114 5.09 6.84 6.72
N VAL A 115 4.06 6.71 5.89
CA VAL A 115 4.12 7.03 4.46
C VAL A 115 4.27 8.54 4.24
N ASP A 116 3.51 9.35 4.96
CA ASP A 116 3.57 10.81 4.89
C ASP A 116 4.96 11.32 5.32
N ASP A 117 5.48 10.84 6.46
CA ASP A 117 6.80 11.21 6.98
C ASP A 117 7.93 10.82 6.01
N PHE A 118 7.84 9.63 5.41
CA PHE A 118 8.77 9.18 4.38
C PHE A 118 8.77 10.16 3.20
N PHE A 119 7.60 10.54 2.71
CA PHE A 119 7.48 11.41 1.56
C PHE A 119 7.80 12.88 1.84
N ALA A 120 7.73 13.31 3.09
CA ALA A 120 8.14 14.63 3.55
C ALA A 120 9.66 14.76 3.70
N SER A 121 10.34 13.67 4.07
CA SER A 121 11.75 13.72 4.47
C SER A 121 12.71 13.00 3.53
N VAL A 122 12.24 11.99 2.79
CA VAL A 122 13.07 11.13 1.95
C VAL A 122 12.87 11.46 0.47
N THR A 123 13.95 11.88 -0.19
CA THR A 123 13.96 12.03 -1.65
C THR A 123 14.23 10.68 -2.32
N VAL A 124 13.27 10.14 -3.07
CA VAL A 124 13.42 8.80 -3.69
C VAL A 124 14.48 8.81 -4.79
N ASN A 125 14.42 9.78 -5.70
CA ASN A 125 15.32 9.86 -6.84
C ASN A 125 16.65 10.55 -6.46
N VAL A 126 17.61 9.75 -6.00
CA VAL A 126 18.98 10.18 -5.67
C VAL A 126 20.01 9.65 -6.66
N GLU A 127 21.20 10.26 -6.68
CA GLU A 127 22.31 9.89 -7.57
C GLU A 127 22.86 8.49 -7.29
N ASP A 128 22.87 8.08 -6.02
CA ASP A 128 23.29 6.74 -5.60
C ASP A 128 22.28 5.71 -6.07
N LYS A 129 22.67 4.92 -7.07
CA LYS A 129 21.79 3.93 -7.72
C LYS A 129 21.30 2.85 -6.77
N GLN A 130 22.16 2.37 -5.86
CA GLN A 130 21.79 1.30 -4.92
C GLN A 130 20.79 1.82 -3.89
N LEU A 131 21.02 3.03 -3.37
CA LEU A 131 20.09 3.68 -2.44
C LEU A 131 18.75 3.99 -3.12
N ARG A 132 18.77 4.50 -4.36
CA ARG A 132 17.57 4.78 -5.14
C ARG A 132 16.76 3.51 -5.39
N GLU A 133 17.41 2.42 -5.83
CA GLU A 133 16.74 1.13 -6.01
C GLU A 133 16.12 0.64 -4.70
N ASN A 134 16.84 0.77 -3.58
CA ASN A 134 16.33 0.37 -2.26
C ASN A 134 15.07 1.17 -1.86
N ARG A 135 15.06 2.48 -2.10
CA ARG A 135 13.90 3.35 -1.85
C ARG A 135 12.72 3.01 -2.76
N LEU A 136 12.98 2.63 -4.01
CA LEU A 136 11.93 2.18 -4.93
C LEU A 136 11.34 0.83 -4.47
N LYS A 137 12.17 -0.11 -4.01
CA LYS A 137 11.67 -1.35 -3.37
C LYS A 137 10.82 -1.05 -2.14
N LEU A 138 11.19 -0.06 -1.32
CA LEU A 138 10.38 0.37 -0.18
C LEU A 138 9.03 0.98 -0.61
N LEU A 139 8.98 1.71 -1.73
CA LEU A 139 7.69 2.13 -2.31
C LEU A 139 6.85 0.93 -2.78
N ASN A 140 7.49 -0.14 -3.25
CA ASN A 140 6.79 -1.33 -3.69
C ASN A 140 6.17 -2.08 -2.51
N GLU A 141 6.85 -2.11 -1.36
CA GLU A 141 6.30 -2.65 -0.10
C GLU A 141 5.01 -1.93 0.33
N ILE A 142 4.88 -0.62 0.11
CA ILE A 142 3.60 0.10 0.34
C ILE A 142 2.49 -0.47 -0.55
N ARG A 143 2.79 -0.80 -1.82
CA ARG A 143 1.79 -1.38 -2.74
C ARG A 143 1.37 -2.78 -2.32
N GLU A 144 2.33 -3.60 -1.89
CA GLU A 144 2.06 -4.96 -1.47
C GLU A 144 1.30 -5.00 -0.13
N ALA A 145 1.58 -4.07 0.79
CA ALA A 145 0.84 -3.95 2.05
C ALA A 145 -0.65 -3.71 1.82
N THR A 146 -1.02 -2.74 0.96
CA THR A 146 -2.43 -2.43 0.67
C THR A 146 -3.15 -3.54 -0.09
N ARG A 147 -2.41 -4.32 -0.91
CA ARG A 147 -2.94 -5.50 -1.62
C ARG A 147 -3.45 -6.61 -0.70
N THR A 148 -3.07 -6.61 0.57
CA THR A 148 -3.62 -7.54 1.56
C THR A 148 -5.15 -7.43 1.65
N VAL A 149 -5.71 -6.24 1.44
CA VAL A 149 -7.15 -5.99 1.58
C VAL A 149 -7.84 -5.60 0.27
N ALA A 150 -7.16 -4.91 -0.64
CA ALA A 150 -7.72 -4.53 -1.94
C ALA A 150 -6.62 -4.06 -2.91
N ASP A 151 -6.87 -4.16 -4.22
CA ASP A 151 -6.04 -3.52 -5.24
C ASP A 151 -6.36 -2.02 -5.33
N PHE A 152 -5.63 -1.21 -4.57
CA PHE A 152 -5.82 0.25 -4.53
C PHE A 152 -5.56 0.93 -5.89
N SER A 153 -4.91 0.26 -6.85
CA SER A 153 -4.76 0.82 -8.21
C SER A 153 -6.07 0.91 -8.98
N ARG A 154 -7.11 0.19 -8.54
CA ARG A 154 -8.43 0.17 -9.15
C ARG A 154 -9.39 1.22 -8.58
N ILE A 155 -9.04 1.85 -7.46
CA ILE A 155 -9.91 2.80 -6.75
C ILE A 155 -9.81 4.17 -7.44
N GLU A 156 -10.93 4.62 -8.00
CA GLU A 156 -11.05 5.88 -8.73
C GLU A 156 -11.29 7.06 -7.75
N GLY A 157 -10.93 8.27 -8.18
CA GLY A 157 -11.21 9.52 -7.44
C GLY A 157 -9.95 10.25 -7.04
#